data_AF-A0A2G4TA50-F1
#
_entry.id   AF-A0A2G4TA50-F1
#
_cell.length_a   1.000
_cell.length_b   1.000
_cell.length_c   1.000
_cell.angle_alpha   90.00
_cell.angle_beta   90.00
_cell.angle_gamma   90.00
#
_symmetry.space_group_name_H-M   'P 1'
#
loop_
_entity.id
_entity.type
_entity.pdbx_description
1 polymer ?
#
loop_
_entity_poly.entity_id
_entity_poly.type
_entity_poly.pdbx_seq_one_letter_code
_entity_poly.pdbx_strand_id
1 'polypeptide(L)'
;MSSTIEDNELPKAHVSRILKNALPPGTLLQKDARLAVNKAGTVFINYLSAVSNDVAKGSNQKTITANHVFQALEIVELDHLIEPLKKSFEAYQKLAIEKKQKKKEKDGSKPKTEEEEEEEELEDTQMEENTPSSPKGQKRTLDDRLEDEDEVMEQKTNEKEQEEMIKEDQ
;
A
#
# COMPACT_ATOMS: atom_id res chain seq x y z
N MET A 1 15.59 -5.16 -19.12
CA MET A 1 15.15 -3.78 -18.83
C MET A 1 15.30 -3.60 -17.33
N SER A 2 16.01 -2.57 -16.88
CA SER A 2 16.18 -2.33 -15.44
C SER A 2 14.95 -1.56 -14.96
N SER A 3 14.05 -2.22 -14.25
CA SER A 3 12.96 -1.53 -13.56
C SER A 3 13.56 -0.63 -12.49
N THR A 4 13.21 0.65 -12.52
CA THR A 4 13.63 1.62 -11.50
C THR A 4 12.64 1.60 -10.33
N ILE A 5 13.03 2.17 -9.19
CA ILE A 5 12.14 2.35 -8.04
C ILE A 5 10.94 3.21 -8.45
N GLU A 6 11.16 4.20 -9.30
CA GLU A 6 10.14 5.14 -9.80
C GLU A 6 9.05 4.44 -10.63
N ASP A 7 9.38 3.31 -11.28
CA ASP A 7 8.43 2.51 -12.03
C ASP A 7 7.49 1.67 -11.13
N ASN A 8 7.81 1.54 -9.84
CA ASN A 8 7.09 0.69 -8.88
C ASN A 8 6.67 1.46 -7.62
N GLU A 9 6.48 2.78 -7.75
CA GLU A 9 5.96 3.62 -6.66
C GLU A 9 4.48 3.32 -6.38
N LEU A 10 4.12 3.29 -5.10
CA LEU A 10 2.73 3.15 -4.67
C LEU A 10 1.93 4.42 -5.02
N PRO A 11 0.61 4.33 -5.29
CA PRO A 11 -0.21 5.51 -5.51
C PRO A 11 -0.09 6.51 -4.35
N LYS A 12 0.38 7.72 -4.66
CA LYS A 12 0.72 8.74 -3.66
C LYS A 12 -0.46 9.09 -2.75
N ALA A 13 -1.68 9.11 -3.29
CA ALA A 13 -2.89 9.38 -2.52
C ALA A 13 -3.13 8.34 -1.40
N HIS A 14 -2.90 7.05 -1.66
CA HIS A 14 -3.06 6.00 -0.66
C HIS A 14 -2.02 6.11 0.44
N VAL A 15 -0.76 6.35 0.06
CA VAL A 15 0.33 6.59 1.03
C VAL A 15 0.02 7.82 1.88
N SER A 16 -0.30 8.96 1.27
CA SER A 16 -0.68 10.20 1.99
C SER A 16 -1.81 9.98 2.99
N ARG A 17 -2.86 9.24 2.61
CA ARG A 17 -3.98 8.93 3.50
C ARG A 17 -3.54 8.10 4.71
N ILE A 18 -2.71 7.08 4.50
CA ILE A 18 -2.19 6.23 5.58
C ILE A 18 -1.33 7.06 6.55
N LEU A 19 -0.43 7.91 6.03
CA LEU A 19 0.39 8.78 6.88
C LEU A 19 -0.45 9.75 7.70
N LYS A 20 -1.44 10.42 7.09
CA LYS A 20 -2.34 11.34 7.82
C LYS A 20 -3.09 10.61 8.95
N ASN A 21 -3.55 9.38 8.70
CA ASN A 21 -4.26 8.57 9.69
C ASN A 21 -3.35 8.07 10.84
N ALA A 22 -2.05 7.98 10.61
CA ALA A 22 -1.07 7.59 11.62
C ALA A 22 -0.65 8.76 12.54
N LEU A 23 -1.05 9.99 12.20
CA LEU A 23 -0.66 11.21 12.91
C LEU A 23 -1.87 11.84 13.64
N PRO A 24 -1.64 12.64 14.70
CA PRO A 24 -2.69 13.42 15.34
C PRO A 24 -3.41 14.36 14.34
N PRO A 25 -4.70 14.65 14.55
CA PRO A 25 -5.46 15.54 13.67
C PRO A 25 -4.81 16.94 13.63
N GLY A 26 -4.72 17.50 12.43
CA GLY A 26 -4.09 18.81 12.20
C GLY A 26 -2.57 18.79 12.06
N THR A 27 -1.93 17.62 12.08
CA THR A 27 -0.49 17.52 11.82
C THR A 27 -0.18 17.77 10.35
N LEU A 28 0.66 18.77 10.08
CA LEU A 28 1.18 19.05 8.74
C LEU A 28 2.38 18.14 8.45
N LEU A 29 2.44 17.62 7.23
CA LEU A 29 3.52 16.75 6.78
C LEU A 29 4.12 17.29 5.48
N GLN A 30 5.42 17.55 5.52
CA GLN A 30 6.20 18.11 4.43
C GLN A 30 6.20 17.20 3.19
N LYS A 31 6.31 17.81 2.00
CA LYS A 31 6.30 17.10 0.71
C LYS A 31 7.42 16.05 0.62
N ASP A 32 8.62 16.41 1.06
CA ASP A 32 9.78 15.52 1.02
C ASP A 32 9.60 14.29 1.94
N ALA A 33 8.96 14.46 3.10
CA ALA A 33 8.65 13.35 3.99
C ALA A 33 7.66 12.36 3.33
N ARG A 34 6.63 12.87 2.65
CA ARG A 34 5.67 12.04 1.91
C ARG A 34 6.35 11.25 0.79
N LEU A 35 7.21 11.92 0.02
CA LEU A 35 7.98 11.30 -1.06
C LEU A 35 8.94 10.24 -0.52
N ALA A 36 9.63 10.52 0.58
CA ALA A 36 10.54 9.58 1.22
C ALA A 36 9.81 8.31 1.67
N VAL A 37 8.64 8.43 2.29
CA VAL A 37 7.86 7.26 2.72
C VAL A 37 7.29 6.50 1.52
N ASN A 38 6.88 7.19 0.46
CA ASN A 38 6.41 6.54 -0.76
C ASN A 38 7.50 5.65 -1.39
N LYS A 39 8.72 6.19 -1.55
CA LYS A 39 9.88 5.42 -2.02
C LYS A 39 10.29 4.31 -1.06
N ALA A 40 10.24 4.58 0.24
CA ALA A 40 10.53 3.59 1.27
C ALA A 40 9.54 2.42 1.24
N GLY A 41 8.26 2.65 0.88
CA GLY A 41 7.27 1.59 0.72
C GLY A 41 7.66 0.57 -0.36
N THR A 42 8.12 1.04 -1.52
CA THR A 42 8.62 0.17 -2.60
C THR A 42 9.86 -0.61 -2.16
N VAL A 43 10.81 0.07 -1.51
CA VAL A 43 12.02 -0.58 -0.98
C VAL A 43 11.68 -1.62 0.08
N PHE A 44 10.71 -1.32 0.95
CA PHE A 44 10.25 -2.22 2.01
C PHE A 44 9.64 -3.51 1.43
N ILE A 45 8.77 -3.40 0.42
CA ILE A 45 8.18 -4.58 -0.25
C ILE A 45 9.29 -5.44 -0.84
N ASN A 46 10.21 -4.84 -1.60
CA ASN A 46 11.32 -5.57 -2.22
C ASN A 46 12.23 -6.23 -1.19
N TYR A 47 12.53 -5.54 -0.09
CA TYR A 47 13.34 -6.07 0.99
C TYR A 47 12.65 -7.25 1.68
N LEU A 48 11.39 -7.10 2.07
CA LEU A 48 10.64 -8.17 2.73
C LEU A 48 10.47 -9.39 1.81
N SER A 49 10.21 -9.17 0.51
CA SER A 49 10.17 -10.24 -0.49
C SER A 49 11.51 -10.97 -0.61
N ALA A 50 12.63 -10.25 -0.60
CA ALA A 50 13.97 -10.85 -0.65
C ALA A 50 14.25 -11.72 0.58
N VAL A 51 13.95 -11.22 1.79
CA VAL A 51 14.13 -12.00 3.03
C VAL A 51 13.20 -13.21 3.06
N SER A 52 11.93 -13.05 2.67
CA SER A 52 10.96 -14.15 2.60
C SER A 52 11.39 -15.24 1.60
N ASN A 53 11.99 -14.84 0.48
CA ASN A 53 12.56 -15.74 -0.50
C ASN A 53 13.77 -16.51 0.04
N ASP A 54 14.63 -15.86 0.82
CA ASP A 54 15.77 -16.53 1.45
C ASP A 54 15.32 -17.54 2.52
N VAL A 55 14.28 -17.22 3.30
CA VAL A 55 13.62 -18.17 4.22
C VAL A 55 13.05 -19.38 3.45
N ALA A 56 12.34 -19.14 2.35
CA ALA A 56 11.78 -20.21 1.51
C ALA A 56 12.87 -21.13 0.93
N LYS A 57 13.97 -20.54 0.43
CA LYS A 57 15.12 -21.30 -0.06
C LYS A 57 15.80 -22.10 1.04
N GLY A 58 15.92 -21.53 2.25
CA GLY A 58 16.45 -22.23 3.42
C GLY A 58 15.63 -23.47 3.80
N SER A 59 14.32 -23.45 3.53
CA SER A 59 13.42 -24.60 3.74
C SER A 59 13.27 -25.52 2.50
N ASN A 60 14.10 -25.36 1.47
CA ASN A 60 14.03 -26.06 0.18
C ASN A 60 12.69 -25.90 -0.57
N GLN A 61 11.97 -24.81 -0.31
CA GLN A 61 10.74 -24.48 -1.01
C GLN A 61 11.01 -23.50 -2.16
N LYS A 62 10.34 -23.74 -3.30
CA LYS A 62 10.44 -22.86 -4.47
C LYS A 62 9.39 -21.74 -4.46
N THR A 63 8.38 -21.86 -3.61
CA THR A 63 7.25 -20.95 -3.50
C THR A 63 7.28 -20.26 -2.14
N ILE A 64 7.07 -18.94 -2.14
CA ILE A 64 6.95 -18.17 -0.90
C ILE A 64 5.54 -18.42 -0.33
N THR A 65 5.47 -18.84 0.93
CA THR A 65 4.21 -19.05 1.65
C THR A 65 4.04 -17.97 2.72
N ALA A 66 2.82 -17.82 3.26
CA ALA A 66 2.54 -16.87 4.35
C ALA A 66 3.47 -17.09 5.57
N ASN A 67 3.81 -18.35 5.87
CA ASN A 67 4.73 -18.69 6.96
C ASN A 67 6.14 -18.15 6.73
N HIS A 68 6.62 -18.12 5.49
CA HIS A 68 7.93 -17.52 5.18
C HIS A 68 7.92 -16.02 5.43
N VAL A 69 6.81 -15.33 5.15
CA VAL A 69 6.65 -13.90 5.42
C VAL A 69 6.62 -13.63 6.93
N PHE A 70 5.90 -14.45 7.71
CA PHE A 70 5.90 -14.31 9.17
C PHE A 70 7.28 -14.51 9.78
N GLN A 71 8.04 -15.52 9.33
CA GLN A 71 9.42 -15.72 9.77
C GLN A 71 10.35 -14.59 9.31
N ALA A 72 10.15 -14.07 8.11
CA ALA A 72 10.91 -12.92 7.63
C ALA A 72 10.68 -11.68 8.51
N LEU A 73 9.45 -11.45 8.98
CA LEU A 73 9.14 -10.36 9.91
C LEU A 73 9.89 -10.48 11.25
N GLU A 74 10.11 -11.69 11.75
CA GLU A 74 10.95 -11.92 12.94
C GLU A 74 12.42 -11.61 12.65
N ILE A 75 12.93 -12.03 11.48
CA ILE A 75 14.32 -11.79 11.07
C ILE A 75 14.63 -10.30 10.90
N VAL A 76 13.68 -9.52 10.38
CA VAL A 76 13.86 -8.06 10.16
C VAL A 76 13.46 -7.22 11.37
N GLU A 77 13.23 -7.84 12.53
CA GLU A 77 12.90 -7.18 13.80
C GLU A 77 11.59 -6.37 13.75
N LEU A 78 10.62 -6.85 12.97
CA LEU A 78 9.27 -6.29 12.85
C LEU A 78 8.21 -7.19 13.48
N ASP A 79 8.56 -7.88 14.58
CA ASP A 79 7.71 -8.87 15.26
C ASP A 79 6.36 -8.30 15.70
N HIS A 80 6.32 -7.01 16.03
CA HIS A 80 5.10 -6.30 16.42
C HIS A 80 4.03 -6.25 15.31
N LEU A 81 4.41 -6.50 14.04
CA LEU A 81 3.48 -6.59 12.92
C LEU A 81 2.86 -7.99 12.75
N ILE A 82 3.40 -9.03 13.39
CA ILE A 82 3.00 -10.42 13.16
C ILE A 82 1.57 -10.67 13.63
N GLU A 83 1.23 -10.27 14.86
CA GLU A 83 -0.11 -10.45 15.41
C GLU A 83 -1.20 -9.73 14.60
N PRO A 84 -1.08 -8.41 14.29
CA PRO A 84 -2.07 -7.75 13.45
C PRO A 84 -2.13 -8.33 12.04
N LEU A 85 -1.01 -8.76 11.46
CA LEU A 85 -1.00 -9.39 10.14
C LEU A 85 -1.70 -10.75 10.13
N LYS A 86 -1.49 -11.60 11.15
CA LYS A 86 -2.18 -12.88 11.30
C LYS A 86 -3.70 -12.70 11.38
N LYS A 87 -4.16 -11.69 12.10
CA LYS A 87 -5.59 -11.34 12.18
C LYS A 87 -6.16 -10.95 10.81
N SER A 88 -5.45 -10.12 10.06
CA SER A 88 -5.85 -9.74 8.70
C SER A 88 -5.84 -10.94 7.74
N PHE A 89 -4.86 -11.83 7.87
CA PHE A 89 -4.76 -13.05 7.07
C PHE A 89 -5.91 -14.04 7.36
N GLU A 90 -6.29 -14.20 8.63
CA GLU A 90 -7.46 -15.02 8.99
C GLU A 90 -8.76 -14.45 8.40
N ALA A 91 -8.94 -13.13 8.47
CA ALA A 91 -10.09 -12.46 7.86
C ALA A 91 -10.12 -12.64 6.34
N TYR A 92 -8.97 -12.55 5.68
CA TYR A 92 -8.84 -12.81 4.24
C TYR A 92 -9.23 -14.24 3.88
N GLN A 93 -8.72 -15.26 4.61
CA GLN A 93 -9.06 -16.65 4.35
C GLN A 93 -10.56 -16.93 4.50
N LYS A 94 -11.22 -16.34 5.51
CA LYS A 94 -12.67 -16.45 5.69
C LYS A 94 -13.42 -15.87 4.47
N LEU A 95 -13.03 -14.68 4.02
CA LEU A 95 -13.65 -14.04 2.85
C LEU A 95 -13.42 -14.84 1.56
N ALA A 96 -12.24 -15.41 1.37
CA ALA A 96 -11.92 -16.27 0.23
C ALA A 96 -12.81 -17.52 0.21
N ILE A 97 -12.96 -18.19 1.36
CA ILE A 97 -13.85 -19.35 1.51
C ILE A 97 -15.31 -18.98 1.20
N GLU A 98 -15.80 -17.84 1.72
CA GLU A 98 -17.17 -17.36 1.45
C GLU A 98 -17.39 -17.04 -0.04
N LYS A 99 -16.41 -16.42 -0.71
CA LYS A 99 -16.46 -16.16 -2.16
C LYS A 99 -16.54 -17.49 -2.94
N LYS A 100 -15.74 -18.50 -2.57
CA LYS A 100 -15.77 -19.84 -3.18
C LYS A 100 -17.11 -20.54 -2.97
N GLN A 101 -17.70 -20.44 -1.78
CA GLN A 101 -19.02 -21.02 -1.48
C GLN A 101 -20.14 -20.35 -2.31
N LYS A 102 -20.14 -19.02 -2.41
CA LYS A 102 -21.12 -18.28 -3.23
C LYS A 102 -20.99 -18.57 -4.73
N LYS A 103 -19.78 -18.82 -5.24
CA LYS A 103 -19.56 -19.27 -6.64
C LYS A 103 -20.14 -20.68 -6.85
N LYS A 104 -19.93 -21.61 -5.91
CA LYS A 104 -20.46 -22.99 -5.99
C LYS A 104 -22.00 -23.05 -5.95
N GLU A 105 -22.64 -22.17 -5.18
CA GLU A 105 -24.10 -22.06 -5.13
C GLU A 105 -24.72 -21.47 -6.40
N LYS A 106 -24.00 -20.59 -7.11
CA LYS A 106 -24.49 -19.94 -8.33
C LYS A 106 -24.33 -20.77 -9.60
N ASP A 107 -23.31 -21.64 -9.68
CA ASP A 107 -22.94 -22.28 -10.95
C ASP A 107 -23.24 -23.78 -11.06
N GLY A 108 -23.70 -24.44 -9.97
CA GLY A 108 -24.13 -25.85 -10.01
C GLY A 108 -23.12 -26.84 -10.63
N SER A 109 -21.85 -26.46 -10.75
CA SER A 109 -20.87 -27.12 -11.62
C SER A 109 -19.77 -27.82 -10.83
N LYS A 110 -19.28 -28.91 -11.43
CA LYS A 110 -18.33 -29.93 -10.95
C LYS A 110 -17.08 -29.35 -10.24
N PRO A 111 -16.42 -30.16 -9.38
CA PRO A 111 -15.21 -29.72 -8.67
C PRO A 111 -14.10 -29.40 -9.66
N LYS A 112 -13.62 -28.15 -9.65
CA LYS A 112 -12.40 -27.70 -10.31
C LYS A 112 -11.16 -28.11 -9.48
N THR A 113 -10.01 -28.21 -10.13
CA THR A 113 -8.72 -28.53 -9.50
C THR A 113 -8.15 -27.32 -8.76
N GLU A 114 -7.35 -27.57 -7.71
CA GLU A 114 -6.75 -26.51 -6.86
C GLU A 114 -5.94 -25.49 -7.68
N GLU A 115 -5.27 -25.92 -8.76
CA GLU A 115 -4.50 -25.03 -9.65
C GLU A 115 -5.40 -24.04 -10.45
N GLU A 116 -6.60 -24.44 -10.85
CA GLU A 116 -7.55 -23.56 -11.55
C GLU A 116 -8.21 -22.56 -10.59
N GLU A 117 -8.30 -22.89 -9.30
CA GLU A 117 -8.85 -21.99 -8.28
C GLU A 117 -7.86 -20.89 -7.87
N GLU A 118 -6.55 -21.19 -7.84
CA GLU A 118 -5.50 -20.20 -7.54
C GLU A 118 -5.34 -19.15 -8.66
N GLU A 119 -5.40 -19.57 -9.93
CA GLU A 119 -5.34 -18.64 -11.07
C GLU A 119 -6.56 -17.70 -11.12
N GLU A 120 -7.77 -18.20 -10.87
CA GLU A 120 -8.99 -17.37 -10.79
C GLU A 120 -8.98 -16.38 -9.59
N GLU A 121 -8.38 -16.75 -8.44
CA GLU A 121 -8.25 -15.84 -7.30
C GLU A 121 -7.26 -14.69 -7.57
N LEU A 122 -6.17 -14.98 -8.28
CA LEU A 122 -5.20 -13.95 -8.70
C LEU A 122 -5.81 -12.95 -9.71
N GLU A 123 -6.71 -13.40 -10.59
CA GLU A 123 -7.44 -12.52 -11.52
C GLU A 123 -8.54 -11.68 -10.83
N ASP A 124 -9.30 -12.23 -9.87
CA ASP A 124 -10.35 -11.48 -9.15
C ASP A 124 -9.75 -10.35 -8.29
N THR A 125 -8.53 -10.54 -7.79
CA THR A 125 -7.81 -9.51 -7.01
C THR A 125 -7.35 -8.34 -7.90
N GLN A 126 -7.10 -8.56 -9.18
CA GLN A 126 -6.73 -7.50 -10.14
C GLN A 126 -7.93 -6.68 -10.63
N MET A 127 -9.15 -7.18 -10.47
CA MET A 127 -10.37 -6.47 -10.87
C MET A 127 -10.94 -5.53 -9.79
N GLU A 128 -10.58 -5.69 -8.51
CA GLU A 128 -11.03 -4.82 -7.42
C GLU A 128 -10.19 -3.52 -7.26
N GLU A 129 -9.18 -3.28 -8.11
CA GLU A 129 -8.52 -1.95 -8.23
C GLU A 129 -9.25 -1.02 -9.23
N ASN A 130 -10.45 -1.38 -9.69
CA ASN A 130 -11.35 -0.45 -10.36
C ASN A 130 -12.48 -0.02 -9.41
N THR A 131 -12.23 1.07 -8.69
CA THR A 131 -13.29 1.83 -8.02
C THR A 131 -14.42 2.14 -9.02
N PRO A 132 -15.71 2.07 -8.64
CA PRO A 132 -16.80 2.31 -9.57
C PRO A 132 -16.71 3.76 -10.07
N SER A 133 -16.37 3.89 -11.35
CA SER A 133 -16.45 5.13 -12.09
C SER A 133 -17.90 5.63 -12.04
N SER A 134 -18.12 6.76 -11.39
CA SER A 134 -19.35 7.57 -11.50
C SER A 134 -18.99 8.97 -12.03
N PRO A 135 -19.94 9.64 -12.68
CA PRO A 135 -19.80 10.13 -14.05
C PRO A 135 -19.10 11.48 -14.19
N LYS A 136 -18.60 11.73 -15.42
CA LYS A 136 -18.05 12.98 -15.95
C LYS A 136 -18.62 14.23 -15.28
N GLY A 137 -17.82 14.80 -14.38
CA GLY A 137 -18.03 16.09 -13.75
C GLY A 137 -16.85 16.32 -12.82
N GLN A 138 -15.88 17.10 -13.26
CA GLN A 138 -14.63 17.38 -12.57
C GLN A 138 -14.90 18.08 -11.23
N LYS A 139 -15.14 17.30 -10.18
CA LYS A 139 -15.29 17.78 -8.81
C LYS A 139 -14.10 17.25 -8.03
N ARG A 140 -13.07 18.08 -7.91
CA ARG A 140 -11.90 17.86 -7.03
C ARG A 140 -12.39 17.30 -5.70
N THR A 141 -11.78 16.21 -5.24
CA THR A 141 -12.17 15.61 -3.96
C THR A 141 -11.83 16.60 -2.84
N LEU A 142 -12.50 16.48 -1.68
CA LEU A 142 -12.18 17.33 -0.52
C LEU A 142 -10.71 17.17 -0.09
N ASP A 143 -10.09 16.01 -0.33
CA ASP A 143 -8.68 15.77 -0.02
C ASP A 143 -7.76 16.51 -1.02
N ASP A 144 -8.07 16.50 -2.33
CA ASP A 144 -7.33 17.31 -3.33
C ASP A 144 -7.40 18.81 -3.01
N ARG A 145 -8.56 19.27 -2.49
CA ARG A 145 -8.74 20.67 -2.08
C ARG A 145 -7.95 21.03 -0.83
N LEU A 146 -7.77 20.08 0.09
CA LEU A 146 -6.94 20.28 1.27
C LEU A 146 -5.44 20.24 0.91
N GLU A 147 -5.06 19.40 -0.06
CA GLU A 147 -3.71 19.41 -0.61
C GLU A 147 -3.40 20.76 -1.29
N ASP A 148 -4.30 21.27 -2.12
CA ASP A 148 -4.17 22.62 -2.72
C ASP A 148 -4.04 23.72 -1.65
N GLU A 149 -4.81 23.64 -0.55
CA GLU A 149 -4.77 24.63 0.54
C GLU A 149 -3.47 24.55 1.37
N ASP A 150 -2.99 23.35 1.66
CA ASP A 150 -1.70 23.12 2.33
C ASP A 150 -0.53 23.64 1.47
N GLU A 151 -0.57 23.41 0.14
CA GLU A 151 0.46 23.91 -0.78
C GLU A 151 0.51 25.45 -0.83
N VAL A 152 -0.65 26.10 -0.84
CA VAL A 152 -0.74 27.57 -0.85
C VAL A 152 -0.26 28.17 0.48
N MET A 153 -0.52 27.49 1.60
CA MET A 153 -0.02 27.90 2.91
C MET A 153 1.51 27.77 3.00
N GLU A 154 2.08 26.66 2.51
CA GLU A 154 3.53 26.41 2.51
C GLU A 154 4.29 27.39 1.59
N GLN A 155 3.72 27.76 0.44
CA GLN A 155 4.31 28.80 -0.42
C GLN A 155 4.33 30.16 0.25
N LYS A 156 3.25 30.54 0.95
CA LYS A 156 3.19 31.81 1.68
C LYS A 156 4.16 31.87 2.85
N THR A 157 4.40 30.75 3.54
CA THR A 157 5.40 30.70 4.62
C THR A 157 6.80 30.87 4.06
N ASN A 158 7.14 30.18 2.96
CA ASN A 158 8.46 30.32 2.33
C ASN A 158 8.70 31.71 1.72
N GLU A 159 7.69 32.33 1.10
CA GLU A 159 7.79 33.70 0.58
C GLU A 159 8.00 34.71 1.71
N LYS A 160 7.32 34.52 2.85
CA LYS A 160 7.45 35.41 4.00
C LYS A 160 8.82 35.31 4.67
N GLU A 161 9.40 34.10 4.76
CA GLU A 161 10.77 33.89 5.25
C GLU A 161 11.82 34.51 4.31
N GLN A 162 11.61 34.46 2.99
CA GLN A 162 12.48 35.14 2.02
C GLN A 162 12.38 36.67 2.12
N GLU A 163 11.19 37.23 2.31
CA GLU A 163 11.02 38.68 2.49
C GLU A 163 11.60 39.20 3.81
N GLU A 164 11.59 38.41 4.89
CA GLU A 164 12.23 38.79 6.16
C GLU A 164 13.77 38.76 6.04
N MET A 165 14.35 37.77 5.36
CA MET A 165 15.81 37.74 5.10
C MET A 165 16.30 38.93 4.27
N ILE A 166 15.50 39.42 3.31
CA ILE A 166 15.89 40.56 2.46
C ILE A 166 15.85 41.89 3.24
N LYS A 167 15.13 41.96 4.37
CA LYS A 167 15.00 43.19 5.19
C LYS A 167 16.04 43.32 6.29
N GLU A 168 16.76 42.25 6.66
CA GLU A 168 17.82 42.30 7.67
C GLU A 168 19.19 42.75 7.12
N ASP A 169 19.33 42.87 5.79
CA ASP A 169 20.59 43.22 5.10
C ASP A 169 20.63 44.69 4.58
N GLN A 170 19.70 45.56 5.02
CA GLN A 170 19.66 47.01 4.73
C GLN A 170 19.79 47.90 5.98
#